data_AF-A0A7S1B137-F1
#
_entry.id   AF-A0A7S1B137-F1
#
_cell.length_a   1.000
_cell.length_b   1.000
_cell.length_c   1.000
_cell.angle_alpha   90.00
_cell.angle_beta   90.00
_cell.angle_gamma   90.00
#
_symmetry.space_group_name_H-M   'P 1'
#
loop_
_entity.id
_entity.type
_entity.pdbx_description
1 polymer ?
#
loop_
_entity_poly.entity_id
_entity_poly.type
_entity_poly.pdbx_seq_one_letter_code
_entity_poly.pdbx_strand_id
1 'polypeptide(L)'
;QIRIWRSRWRLVSRGFVLRCAVLLLLWCWFAYIVMQIQQVMATSALYQNFVPTDILGVERRADAVTIKKAYRKLSLEFHPDKNKDPGATDKFMLIKKAYDALSDPVAKRNFVLYGNPDGPTRVELSVAIPTVSKEFQGPLLIGFVIFFIVGVPLGMLSFIRSGKTDVCENGVLRKTMKRLAVGMQKAISPRVARELLVAEESEPASVTEEQEEVLDKLRKELPGVGKKTQKTELLFAAHVHRRRDMLDGGFTSELDDYLPVWQKMALAMANNGVQGGFKESVVASVDLHRCLVQALDPSGDASLLQLPHLTRETLPPLQKGSPKVTALADFLALSVEQRKARISGLSDDEVLDVEEFVAVCPRLAIDKKEVFVNGEDEICA
;
A
#
# COMPACT_ATOMS: atom_id res chain seq x y z
N GLN A 1 -18.93 -6.50 -14.75
CA GLN A 1 -17.92 -7.26 -13.98
C GLN A 1 -17.17 -6.29 -13.11
N ILE A 2 -17.62 -6.08 -11.87
CA ILE A 2 -17.01 -5.11 -10.94
C ILE A 2 -16.08 -5.86 -9.99
N ARG A 3 -14.79 -5.53 -10.06
CA ARG A 3 -13.75 -6.01 -9.14
C ARG A 3 -13.59 -4.97 -8.04
N ILE A 4 -14.32 -5.16 -6.94
CA ILE A 4 -14.10 -4.44 -5.69
C ILE A 4 -12.67 -4.75 -5.22
N TRP A 5 -11.88 -3.71 -4.97
CA TRP A 5 -10.51 -3.86 -4.45
C TRP A 5 -10.60 -4.23 -2.95
N ARG A 6 -10.78 -5.53 -2.69
CA ARG A 6 -10.86 -6.13 -1.35
C ARG A 6 -9.47 -6.14 -0.71
N SER A 7 -9.16 -5.13 0.08
CA SER A 7 -8.01 -5.16 0.99
C SER A 7 -8.41 -5.82 2.31
N ARG A 8 -8.61 -7.15 2.29
CA ARG A 8 -8.59 -7.91 3.55
C ARG A 8 -7.15 -7.93 4.02
N TRP A 9 -6.86 -7.26 5.13
CA TRP A 9 -5.68 -7.51 5.94
C TRP A 9 -5.76 -8.92 6.52
N ARG A 10 -5.50 -9.93 5.69
CA ARG A 10 -5.05 -11.22 6.15
C ARG A 10 -3.52 -11.12 6.19
N LEU A 11 -2.92 -11.39 7.35
CA LEU A 11 -1.47 -11.50 7.54
C LEU A 11 -0.79 -12.36 6.45
N VAL A 12 -1.56 -13.24 5.80
CA VAL A 12 -1.16 -14.04 4.64
C VAL A 12 -2.11 -13.76 3.46
N SER A 13 -1.98 -12.60 2.83
CA SER A 13 -2.68 -12.36 1.55
C SER A 13 -2.02 -13.17 0.43
N ARG A 14 -2.77 -13.55 -0.62
CA ARG A 14 -2.19 -14.23 -1.80
C ARG A 14 -1.03 -13.45 -2.42
N GLY A 15 -1.08 -12.11 -2.36
CA GLY A 15 0.00 -11.24 -2.80
C GLY A 15 1.22 -11.28 -1.88
N PHE A 16 1.03 -11.42 -0.57
CA PHE A 16 2.12 -11.59 0.38
C PHE A 16 2.88 -12.90 0.13
N VAL A 17 2.16 -14.02 0.00
CA VAL A 17 2.77 -15.34 -0.29
C VAL A 17 3.56 -15.32 -1.60
N LEU A 18 3.00 -14.73 -2.66
CA LEU A 18 3.69 -14.61 -3.94
C LEU A 18 4.99 -13.79 -3.84
N ARG A 19 4.97 -12.66 -3.11
CA ARG A 19 6.16 -11.83 -2.89
C ARG A 19 7.23 -12.58 -2.10
N CYS A 20 6.84 -13.33 -1.06
CA CYS A 20 7.77 -14.14 -0.28
C CYS A 20 8.38 -15.28 -1.12
N ALA A 21 7.58 -15.93 -1.97
CA ALA A 21 8.08 -16.96 -2.88
C ALA A 21 9.09 -16.39 -3.89
N VAL A 22 8.79 -15.24 -4.50
CA VAL A 22 9.72 -14.53 -5.41
C VAL A 22 11.01 -14.16 -4.68
N LEU A 23 10.91 -13.65 -3.45
CA LEU A 23 12.08 -13.29 -2.64
C LEU A 23 12.96 -14.51 -2.34
N LEU A 24 12.36 -15.64 -1.96
CA LEU A 24 13.10 -16.88 -1.74
C LEU A 24 13.82 -17.36 -3.01
N LEU A 25 13.15 -17.32 -4.17
CA LEU A 25 13.78 -17.67 -5.45
C LEU A 25 14.97 -16.76 -5.77
N LEU A 26 14.85 -15.45 -5.53
CA LEU A 26 15.95 -14.50 -5.72
C LEU A 26 17.13 -14.80 -4.77
N TRP A 27 16.86 -15.16 -3.52
CA TRP A 27 17.91 -15.56 -2.58
C TRP A 27 18.60 -16.87 -2.97
N CYS A 28 17.84 -17.87 -3.42
CA CYS A 28 18.41 -19.11 -3.96
C CYS A 28 19.27 -18.84 -5.20
N TRP A 29 18.81 -17.97 -6.09
CA TRP A 29 19.58 -17.57 -7.28
C TRP A 29 20.84 -16.78 -6.92
N PHE A 30 20.75 -15.87 -5.95
CA PHE A 30 21.90 -15.15 -5.43
C PHE A 30 22.93 -16.10 -4.80
N ALA A 31 22.49 -17.04 -3.97
CA ALA A 31 23.37 -18.06 -3.40
C ALA A 31 24.06 -18.89 -4.49
N TYR A 32 23.33 -19.28 -5.53
CA TYR A 32 23.90 -19.98 -6.69
C TYR A 32 24.98 -19.14 -7.41
N ILE A 33 24.72 -17.85 -7.66
CA ILE A 33 25.71 -16.94 -8.25
C ILE A 33 26.96 -16.82 -7.35
N VAL A 34 26.78 -16.69 -6.03
CA VAL A 34 27.90 -16.62 -5.08
C VAL A 34 28.74 -17.91 -5.15
N MET A 35 28.10 -19.08 -5.21
CA MET A 35 28.80 -20.35 -5.37
C MET A 35 29.58 -20.42 -6.69
N GLN A 36 28.99 -19.96 -7.80
CA GLN A 36 29.67 -19.90 -9.11
C GLN A 36 30.86 -18.94 -9.07
N ILE A 37 30.72 -17.77 -8.44
CA ILE A 37 31.83 -16.81 -8.27
C ILE A 37 32.95 -17.46 -7.45
N GLN A 38 32.64 -18.11 -6.33
CA GLN A 38 33.66 -18.79 -5.51
C GLN A 38 34.40 -19.87 -6.29
N GLN A 39 33.69 -20.65 -7.11
CA GLN A 39 34.29 -21.66 -7.98
C GLN A 39 35.24 -21.03 -9.01
N VAL A 40 34.84 -19.93 -9.64
CA VAL A 40 35.68 -19.19 -10.59
C VAL A 40 36.90 -18.57 -9.89
N MET A 41 36.73 -17.91 -8.74
CA MET A 41 37.84 -17.36 -7.95
C MET A 41 38.85 -18.43 -7.52
N ALA A 42 38.39 -19.64 -7.19
CA ALA A 42 39.26 -20.74 -6.79
C ALA A 42 40.09 -21.32 -7.94
N THR A 43 39.60 -21.19 -9.18
CA THR A 43 40.20 -21.82 -10.38
C THR A 43 40.98 -20.83 -11.24
N SER A 44 40.69 -19.54 -11.15
CA SER A 44 41.32 -18.52 -11.97
C SER A 44 42.62 -18.01 -11.36
N ALA A 45 43.74 -18.32 -12.03
CA ALA A 45 45.06 -17.84 -11.62
C ALA A 45 45.25 -16.32 -11.78
N LEU A 46 44.31 -15.63 -12.44
CA LEU A 46 44.28 -14.18 -12.63
C LEU A 46 43.99 -13.40 -11.32
N TYR A 47 43.35 -14.04 -10.34
CA TYR A 47 42.96 -13.41 -9.06
C TYR A 47 43.92 -13.68 -7.91
N GLN A 48 44.92 -14.55 -8.12
CA GLN A 48 46.04 -14.70 -7.19
C GLN A 48 46.92 -13.45 -7.37
N ASN A 49 47.08 -12.64 -6.33
CA ASN A 49 48.00 -11.49 -6.33
C ASN A 49 49.35 -11.93 -6.94
N PHE A 50 49.76 -11.34 -8.06
CA PHE A 50 50.97 -11.75 -8.77
C PHE A 50 52.21 -11.43 -7.92
N VAL A 51 52.69 -12.40 -7.16
CA VAL A 51 53.92 -12.31 -6.36
C VAL A 51 54.99 -13.19 -7.01
N PRO A 52 55.96 -12.60 -7.75
CA PRO A 52 56.95 -13.36 -8.52
C PRO A 52 57.77 -14.35 -7.70
N THR A 53 58.06 -14.02 -6.44
CA THR A 53 58.86 -14.85 -5.52
C THR A 53 58.09 -16.09 -5.08
N ASP A 54 56.79 -15.95 -4.84
CA ASP A 54 55.93 -17.03 -4.35
C ASP A 54 55.62 -18.00 -5.48
N ILE A 55 55.45 -17.50 -6.72
CA ILE A 55 55.25 -18.31 -7.93
C ILE A 55 56.49 -19.16 -8.24
N LEU A 56 57.70 -18.62 -8.07
CA LEU A 56 58.95 -19.35 -8.28
C LEU A 56 59.39 -20.18 -7.05
N GLY A 57 58.73 -20.02 -5.91
CA GLY A 57 59.07 -20.69 -4.65
C GLY A 57 60.44 -20.28 -4.09
N VAL A 58 60.85 -19.03 -4.28
CA VAL A 58 62.14 -18.49 -3.84
C VAL A 58 61.96 -17.38 -2.81
N GLU A 59 62.95 -17.17 -1.94
CA GLU A 59 62.91 -16.07 -0.97
C GLU A 59 62.91 -14.70 -1.66
N ARG A 60 62.31 -13.70 -1.01
CA ARG A 60 62.22 -12.32 -1.54
C ARG A 60 63.58 -11.65 -1.84
N ARG A 61 64.67 -12.19 -1.30
CA ARG A 61 66.05 -11.71 -1.51
C ARG A 61 66.95 -12.75 -2.21
N ALA A 62 66.35 -13.74 -2.89
CA ALA A 62 67.11 -14.74 -3.61
C ALA A 62 68.02 -14.11 -4.67
N ASP A 63 69.22 -14.68 -4.82
CA ASP A 63 70.19 -14.28 -5.82
C ASP A 63 69.79 -14.77 -7.22
N ALA A 64 70.34 -14.12 -8.26
CA ALA A 64 70.00 -14.41 -9.65
C ALA A 64 70.25 -15.87 -10.05
N VAL A 65 71.23 -16.54 -9.42
CA VAL A 65 71.55 -17.95 -9.68
C VAL A 65 70.44 -18.85 -9.14
N THR A 66 69.94 -18.58 -7.93
CA THR A 66 68.82 -19.33 -7.32
C THR A 66 67.51 -19.13 -8.09
N ILE A 67 67.22 -17.90 -8.53
CA ILE A 67 66.05 -17.59 -9.36
C ILE A 67 66.09 -18.37 -10.68
N LYS A 68 67.25 -18.37 -11.36
CA LYS A 68 67.44 -19.11 -12.63
C LYS A 68 67.33 -20.62 -12.45
N LYS A 69 67.82 -21.15 -11.33
CA LYS A 69 67.73 -22.58 -10.99
C LYS A 69 66.29 -23.00 -10.71
N ALA A 70 65.53 -22.20 -9.95
CA ALA A 70 64.12 -22.44 -9.66
C ALA A 70 63.26 -22.40 -10.92
N TYR A 71 63.46 -21.39 -11.77
CA TYR A 71 62.81 -21.29 -13.08
C TYR A 71 63.08 -22.55 -13.94
N ARG A 72 64.34 -22.96 -14.11
CA ARG A 72 64.68 -24.13 -14.93
C ARG A 72 64.00 -25.42 -14.44
N LYS A 73 63.86 -25.60 -13.12
CA LYS A 73 63.16 -26.75 -12.53
C LYS A 73 61.66 -26.73 -12.87
N LEU A 74 60.99 -25.61 -12.59
CA LEU A 74 59.55 -25.45 -12.80
C LEU A 74 59.17 -25.44 -14.29
N SER A 75 60.00 -24.86 -15.15
CA SER A 75 59.79 -24.87 -16.60
C SER A 75 59.86 -26.26 -17.22
N LEU A 76 60.64 -27.18 -16.66
CA LEU A 76 60.71 -28.56 -17.13
C LEU A 76 59.50 -29.38 -16.66
N GLU A 77 58.98 -29.07 -15.49
CA GLU A 77 57.83 -29.74 -14.86
C GLU A 77 56.49 -29.32 -15.49
N PHE A 78 56.35 -28.03 -15.81
CA PHE A 78 55.13 -27.47 -16.41
C PHE A 78 55.27 -27.19 -17.92
N HIS A 79 56.25 -27.79 -18.60
CA HIS A 79 56.44 -27.56 -20.04
C HIS A 79 55.20 -28.05 -20.83
N PRO A 80 54.62 -27.23 -21.73
CA PRO A 80 53.37 -27.59 -22.44
C PRO A 80 53.50 -28.86 -23.30
N ASP A 81 54.71 -29.16 -23.80
CA ASP A 81 54.94 -30.39 -24.57
C ASP A 81 55.05 -31.66 -23.72
N LYS A 82 55.42 -31.53 -22.43
CA LYS A 82 55.66 -32.68 -21.53
C LYS A 82 54.52 -32.91 -20.54
N ASN A 83 53.79 -31.86 -20.18
CA ASN A 83 52.66 -31.90 -19.27
C ASN A 83 51.37 -31.56 -20.02
N LYS A 84 50.45 -32.54 -20.11
CA LYS A 84 49.17 -32.42 -20.82
C LYS A 84 48.01 -31.96 -19.92
N ASP A 85 48.28 -31.53 -18.69
CA ASP A 85 47.25 -31.04 -17.80
C ASP A 85 46.61 -29.75 -18.37
N PRO A 86 45.27 -29.60 -18.29
CA PRO A 86 44.54 -28.47 -18.87
C PRO A 86 44.92 -27.10 -18.28
N GLY A 87 45.72 -27.04 -17.21
CA GLY A 87 46.27 -25.80 -16.63
C GLY A 87 47.80 -25.67 -16.72
N ALA A 88 48.51 -26.59 -17.40
CA ALA A 88 49.98 -26.56 -17.50
C ALA A 88 50.48 -25.34 -18.28
N THR A 89 49.80 -24.99 -19.38
CA THR A 89 50.12 -23.82 -20.22
C THR A 89 50.00 -22.51 -19.44
N ASP A 90 48.92 -22.34 -18.68
CA ASP A 90 48.69 -21.13 -17.88
C ASP A 90 49.71 -21.00 -16.74
N LYS A 91 50.01 -22.11 -16.06
CA LYS A 91 51.06 -22.16 -15.04
C LYS A 91 52.44 -21.85 -15.61
N PHE A 92 52.78 -22.40 -16.78
CA PHE A 92 54.04 -22.13 -17.45
C PHE A 92 54.19 -20.64 -17.83
N MET A 93 53.12 -20.03 -18.35
CA MET A 93 53.10 -18.60 -18.64
C MET A 93 53.33 -17.76 -17.38
N LEU A 94 52.71 -18.12 -16.24
CA LEU A 94 52.91 -17.45 -14.96
C LEU A 94 54.34 -17.60 -14.44
N ILE A 95 54.92 -18.80 -14.52
CA ILE A 95 56.32 -19.07 -14.13
C ILE A 95 57.29 -18.24 -14.96
N LYS A 96 57.04 -18.13 -16.28
CA LYS A 96 57.83 -17.30 -17.19
C LYS A 96 57.72 -15.81 -16.82
N LYS A 97 56.50 -15.30 -16.65
CA LYS A 97 56.27 -13.90 -16.23
C LYS A 97 56.93 -13.58 -14.89
N ALA A 98 56.90 -14.51 -13.94
CA ALA A 98 57.54 -14.34 -12.63
C ALA A 98 59.07 -14.28 -12.74
N TYR A 99 59.67 -15.11 -13.59
CA TYR A 99 61.10 -15.05 -13.89
C TYR A 99 61.49 -13.73 -14.58
N ASP A 100 60.71 -13.30 -15.57
CA ASP A 100 60.95 -12.05 -16.30
C ASP A 100 60.85 -10.84 -15.34
N ALA A 101 59.84 -10.80 -14.46
CA ALA A 101 59.67 -9.76 -13.44
C ALA A 101 60.86 -9.62 -12.46
N LEU A 102 61.61 -10.71 -12.22
CA LEU A 102 62.75 -10.72 -11.31
C LEU A 102 64.11 -10.55 -12.02
N SER A 103 64.21 -10.94 -13.29
CA SER A 103 65.46 -11.02 -14.04
C SER A 103 65.69 -9.87 -15.02
N ASP A 104 64.64 -9.40 -15.70
CA ASP A 104 64.74 -8.30 -16.67
C ASP A 104 64.61 -6.94 -15.96
N PRO A 105 65.60 -6.02 -16.10
CA PRO A 105 65.52 -4.69 -15.50
C PRO A 105 64.29 -3.89 -15.94
N VAL A 106 63.78 -4.08 -17.16
CA VAL A 106 62.59 -3.37 -17.65
C VAL A 106 61.32 -3.94 -17.00
N ALA A 107 61.12 -5.25 -17.06
CA ALA A 107 60.00 -5.93 -16.41
C ALA A 107 59.98 -5.72 -14.89
N LYS A 108 61.14 -5.70 -14.23
CA LYS A 108 61.26 -5.40 -12.80
C LYS A 108 60.84 -3.97 -12.46
N ARG A 109 61.23 -3.00 -13.29
CA ARG A 109 60.80 -1.60 -13.13
C ARG A 109 59.29 -1.47 -13.31
N ASN A 110 58.73 -2.15 -14.30
CA ASN A 110 57.29 -2.19 -14.54
C ASN A 110 56.54 -2.80 -13.36
N PHE A 111 57.04 -3.90 -12.81
CA PHE A 111 56.43 -4.54 -11.65
C PHE A 111 56.41 -3.63 -10.42
N VAL A 112 57.49 -2.88 -10.17
CA VAL A 112 57.56 -1.92 -9.05
C VAL A 112 56.61 -0.73 -9.25
N LEU A 113 56.45 -0.23 -10.47
CA LEU A 113 55.63 0.94 -10.77
C LEU A 113 54.14 0.63 -10.97
N TYR A 114 53.82 -0.55 -11.51
CA TYR A 114 52.48 -0.91 -11.99
C TYR A 114 51.94 -2.23 -11.39
N GLY A 115 52.74 -2.97 -10.62
CA GLY A 115 52.34 -4.25 -10.02
C GLY A 115 52.34 -5.44 -10.99
N ASN A 116 52.76 -5.26 -12.24
CA ASN A 116 52.87 -6.30 -13.27
C ASN A 116 54.16 -6.14 -14.13
N PRO A 117 54.71 -7.22 -14.71
CA PRO A 117 55.91 -7.12 -15.56
C PRO A 117 55.65 -6.46 -16.92
N ASP A 118 54.39 -6.46 -17.37
CA ASP A 118 53.97 -6.05 -18.71
C ASP A 118 53.85 -4.52 -18.90
N GLY A 119 53.92 -3.72 -17.81
CA GLY A 119 53.88 -2.25 -17.87
C GLY A 119 52.46 -1.65 -17.75
N PRO A 120 52.27 -0.36 -18.11
CA PRO A 120 50.99 0.33 -17.92
C PRO A 120 49.89 -0.30 -18.79
N THR A 121 49.00 -1.05 -18.15
CA THR A 121 47.83 -1.65 -18.80
C THR A 121 46.84 -0.56 -19.20
N ARG A 122 46.41 -0.55 -20.47
CA ARG A 122 45.30 0.33 -20.88
C ARG A 122 44.05 -0.09 -20.10
N VAL A 123 43.39 0.86 -19.44
CA VAL A 123 42.11 0.62 -18.77
C VAL A 123 41.05 0.51 -19.86
N GLU A 124 40.84 -0.70 -20.37
CA GLU A 124 39.70 -0.98 -21.23
C GLU A 124 38.45 -1.01 -20.34
N LEU A 125 37.59 0.00 -20.46
CA LEU A 125 36.25 -0.05 -19.89
C LEU A 125 35.47 -1.14 -20.63
N SER A 126 35.53 -2.37 -20.11
CA SER A 126 34.66 -3.44 -20.53
C SER A 126 33.37 -3.37 -19.71
N VAL A 127 32.23 -3.46 -20.40
CA VAL A 127 30.94 -3.63 -19.73
C VAL A 127 30.85 -5.09 -19.30
N ALA A 128 30.55 -5.35 -18.02
CA ALA A 128 30.42 -6.69 -17.45
C ALA A 128 29.14 -7.43 -17.90
N ILE A 129 28.83 -7.40 -19.20
CA ILE A 129 27.78 -8.21 -19.81
C ILE A 129 28.43 -9.51 -20.29
N PRO A 130 27.89 -10.68 -19.90
CA PRO A 130 28.40 -11.94 -20.42
C PRO A 130 28.27 -11.95 -21.95
N THR A 131 29.30 -12.42 -22.64
CA THR A 131 29.23 -12.60 -24.09
C THR A 131 28.23 -13.71 -24.40
N VAL A 132 26.97 -13.31 -24.66
CA VAL A 132 25.92 -14.23 -25.10
C VAL A 132 26.37 -14.86 -26.41
N SER A 133 26.31 -16.19 -26.49
CA SER A 133 26.59 -16.94 -27.72
C SER A 133 25.82 -16.37 -28.90
N LYS A 134 26.49 -16.25 -30.06
CA LYS A 134 25.95 -15.60 -31.27
C LYS A 134 24.58 -16.16 -31.69
N GLU A 135 24.32 -17.43 -31.40
CA GLU A 135 23.06 -18.13 -31.68
C GLU A 135 21.85 -17.54 -30.92
N PHE A 136 22.05 -16.98 -29.72
CA PHE A 136 20.97 -16.48 -28.87
C PHE A 136 20.78 -14.97 -28.96
N GLN A 137 21.72 -14.23 -29.56
CA GLN A 137 21.64 -12.77 -29.67
C GLN A 137 20.44 -12.29 -30.50
N GLY A 138 20.17 -12.95 -31.64
CA GLY A 138 19.01 -12.63 -32.48
C GLY A 138 17.68 -12.86 -31.78
N PRO A 139 17.40 -14.07 -31.25
CA PRO A 139 16.19 -14.35 -30.49
C PRO A 139 16.01 -13.45 -29.26
N LEU A 140 17.09 -13.14 -28.54
CA LEU A 140 17.05 -12.24 -27.37
C LEU A 140 16.63 -10.82 -27.76
N LEU A 141 17.19 -10.28 -28.85
CA LEU A 141 16.81 -8.95 -29.36
C LEU A 141 15.35 -8.93 -29.82
N ILE A 142 14.90 -9.96 -30.53
CA ILE A 142 13.50 -10.09 -30.96
C ILE A 142 12.57 -10.15 -29.73
N GLY A 143 12.90 -10.95 -28.73
CA GLY A 143 12.14 -11.02 -27.47
C GLY A 143 12.07 -9.67 -26.75
N PHE A 144 13.19 -8.94 -26.68
CA PHE A 144 13.25 -7.60 -26.11
C PHE A 144 12.32 -6.62 -26.85
N VAL A 145 12.36 -6.62 -28.18
CA VAL A 145 11.49 -5.77 -29.02
C VAL A 145 10.01 -6.14 -28.81
N ILE A 146 9.67 -7.43 -28.78
CA ILE A 146 8.30 -7.91 -28.51
C ILE A 146 7.83 -7.48 -27.11
N PHE A 147 8.69 -7.54 -26.10
CA PHE A 147 8.34 -7.11 -24.74
C PHE A 147 7.94 -5.62 -24.70
N PHE A 148 8.69 -4.74 -25.38
CA PHE A 148 8.37 -3.31 -25.40
C PHE A 148 7.19 -2.95 -26.32
N ILE A 149 7.05 -3.63 -27.47
CA ILE A 149 5.98 -3.33 -28.44
C ILE A 149 4.65 -3.98 -28.03
N VAL A 150 4.69 -5.16 -27.42
CA VAL A 150 3.49 -5.96 -27.10
C VAL A 150 3.30 -6.08 -25.59
N GLY A 151 4.35 -6.49 -24.87
CA GLY A 151 4.28 -6.73 -23.43
C GLY A 151 3.89 -5.49 -22.62
N VAL A 152 4.59 -4.37 -22.83
CA VAL A 152 4.34 -3.11 -22.11
C VAL A 152 2.96 -2.54 -22.46
N PRO A 153 2.55 -2.40 -23.73
CA PRO A 153 1.20 -1.94 -24.07
C PRO A 153 0.08 -2.86 -23.57
N LEU A 154 0.24 -4.19 -23.60
CA LEU A 154 -0.73 -5.12 -23.02
C LEU A 154 -0.80 -5.00 -21.49
N GLY A 155 0.36 -4.84 -20.84
CA GLY A 155 0.44 -4.59 -19.40
C GLY A 155 -0.28 -3.29 -19.02
N MET A 156 -0.03 -2.22 -19.77
CA MET A 156 -0.70 -0.92 -19.59
C MET A 156 -2.20 -1.02 -19.86
N LEU A 157 -2.63 -1.70 -20.93
CA LEU A 157 -4.04 -1.94 -21.23
C LEU A 157 -4.73 -2.77 -20.13
N SER A 158 -4.04 -3.78 -19.60
CA SER A 158 -4.54 -4.60 -18.48
C SER A 158 -4.65 -3.76 -17.20
N PHE A 159 -3.69 -2.86 -16.95
CA PHE A 159 -3.74 -1.93 -15.83
C PHE A 159 -4.90 -0.94 -15.94
N ILE A 160 -5.11 -0.35 -17.12
CA ILE A 160 -6.23 0.56 -17.39
C ILE A 160 -7.55 -0.21 -17.26
N ARG A 161 -7.67 -1.39 -17.89
CA ARG A 161 -8.85 -2.26 -17.77
C ARG A 161 -9.09 -2.80 -16.36
N SER A 162 -8.07 -2.79 -15.49
CA SER A 162 -8.24 -3.18 -14.08
C SER A 162 -9.13 -2.19 -13.31
N GLY A 163 -9.56 -1.06 -13.90
CA GLY A 163 -10.48 -0.10 -13.30
C GLY A 163 -9.86 0.78 -12.22
N LYS A 164 -8.57 0.60 -11.92
CA LYS A 164 -7.84 1.41 -10.93
C LYS A 164 -7.68 2.87 -11.36
N THR A 165 -7.72 3.13 -12.67
CA THR A 165 -7.67 4.48 -13.25
C THR A 165 -8.99 5.24 -13.11
N ASP A 166 -10.08 4.53 -12.82
CA ASP A 166 -11.42 5.10 -12.75
C ASP A 166 -11.79 5.56 -11.34
N VAL A 167 -10.86 5.49 -10.38
CA VAL A 167 -11.04 5.96 -9.00
C VAL A 167 -10.48 7.39 -8.88
N CYS A 168 -11.24 8.29 -8.28
CA CYS A 168 -10.82 9.66 -7.96
C CYS A 168 -9.86 9.69 -6.75
N GLU A 169 -9.20 10.82 -6.51
CA GLU A 169 -8.26 11.00 -5.39
C GLU A 169 -8.89 10.72 -4.01
N ASN A 170 -10.19 10.98 -3.89
CA ASN A 170 -10.99 10.69 -2.69
C ASN A 170 -11.34 9.19 -2.53
N GLY A 171 -10.90 8.31 -3.44
CA GLY A 171 -11.16 6.88 -3.39
C GLY A 171 -12.55 6.46 -3.89
N VAL A 172 -13.34 7.38 -4.46
CA VAL A 172 -14.67 7.11 -5.04
C VAL A 172 -14.54 6.95 -6.55
N LEU A 173 -15.33 6.07 -7.17
CA LEU A 173 -15.34 5.90 -8.63
C LEU A 173 -15.78 7.18 -9.35
N ARG A 174 -15.11 7.51 -10.46
CA ARG A 174 -15.39 8.69 -11.29
C ARG A 174 -16.82 8.70 -11.84
N LYS A 175 -17.35 7.52 -12.20
CA LYS A 175 -18.75 7.38 -12.66
C LYS A 175 -19.72 7.74 -11.53
N THR A 176 -19.46 7.26 -10.32
CA THR A 176 -20.24 7.57 -9.11
C THR A 176 -20.18 9.06 -8.80
N MET A 177 -18.99 9.65 -8.83
CA MET A 177 -18.81 11.09 -8.63
C MET A 177 -19.62 11.93 -9.62
N LYS A 178 -19.64 11.56 -10.91
CA LYS A 178 -20.44 12.27 -11.92
C LYS A 178 -21.93 12.18 -11.65
N ARG A 179 -22.44 11.01 -11.27
CA ARG A 179 -23.86 10.82 -10.95
C ARG A 179 -24.26 11.58 -9.68
N LEU A 180 -23.45 11.50 -8.62
CA LEU A 180 -23.64 12.31 -7.41
C LEU A 180 -23.65 13.80 -7.74
N ALA A 181 -22.71 14.29 -8.55
CA ALA A 181 -22.67 15.70 -8.95
C ALA A 181 -23.94 16.15 -9.69
N VAL A 182 -24.54 15.30 -10.52
CA VAL A 182 -25.82 15.59 -11.20
C VAL A 182 -27.00 15.56 -10.23
N GLY A 183 -26.98 14.65 -9.25
CA GLY A 183 -28.01 14.54 -8.21
C GLY A 183 -27.95 15.65 -7.16
N MET A 184 -26.79 16.30 -7.00
CA MET A 184 -26.60 17.42 -6.08
C MET A 184 -27.37 18.65 -6.57
N GLN A 185 -28.32 19.10 -5.76
CA GLN A 185 -29.07 20.34 -5.99
C GLN A 185 -28.62 21.43 -5.01
N LYS A 186 -29.11 22.66 -5.19
CA LYS A 186 -28.84 23.80 -4.30
C LYS A 186 -29.17 23.52 -2.84
N ALA A 187 -30.26 22.80 -2.60
CA ALA A 187 -30.64 22.34 -1.28
C ALA A 187 -31.20 20.92 -1.38
N ILE A 188 -30.53 19.97 -0.72
CA ILE A 188 -31.04 18.61 -0.53
C ILE A 188 -31.30 18.38 0.96
N SER A 189 -32.32 17.57 1.28
CA SER A 189 -32.50 17.09 2.63
C SER A 189 -31.55 15.92 2.93
N PRO A 190 -31.24 15.63 4.20
CA PRO A 190 -30.46 14.45 4.57
C PRO A 190 -31.06 13.14 4.04
N ARG A 191 -32.38 13.08 3.89
CA ARG A 191 -33.09 11.96 3.26
C ARG A 191 -32.75 11.81 1.77
N VAL A 192 -32.78 12.90 1.01
CA VAL A 192 -32.40 12.88 -0.41
C VAL A 192 -30.92 12.53 -0.56
N ALA A 193 -30.06 13.04 0.33
CA ALA A 193 -28.64 12.69 0.35
C ALA A 193 -28.44 11.17 0.55
N ARG A 194 -29.19 10.55 1.46
CA ARG A 194 -29.22 9.09 1.65
C ARG A 194 -29.66 8.35 0.40
N GLU A 195 -30.75 8.79 -0.24
CA GLU A 195 -31.29 8.15 -1.44
C GLU A 195 -30.29 8.17 -2.60
N LEU A 196 -29.59 9.30 -2.80
CA LEU A 196 -28.52 9.42 -3.78
C LEU A 196 -27.36 8.46 -3.50
N LEU A 197 -26.96 8.32 -2.23
CA LEU A 197 -25.87 7.45 -1.83
C LEU A 197 -26.20 5.96 -2.04
N VAL A 198 -27.40 5.54 -1.64
CA VAL A 198 -27.84 4.14 -1.74
C VAL A 198 -28.09 3.73 -3.19
N ALA A 199 -28.63 4.63 -4.02
CA ALA A 199 -28.89 4.36 -5.43
C ALA A 199 -27.61 4.05 -6.25
N GLU A 200 -26.46 4.58 -5.83
CA GLU A 200 -25.19 4.37 -6.53
C GLU A 200 -24.62 2.95 -6.35
N GLU A 201 -24.89 2.33 -5.19
CA GLU A 201 -24.36 1.01 -4.81
C GLU A 201 -25.38 -0.12 -4.99
N SER A 202 -26.60 0.20 -5.44
CA SER A 202 -27.62 -0.80 -5.76
C SER A 202 -27.36 -1.42 -7.13
N GLU A 203 -26.40 -2.35 -7.19
CA GLU A 203 -26.37 -3.33 -8.27
C GLU A 203 -27.26 -4.52 -7.94
N PRO A 204 -27.95 -5.10 -8.93
CA PRO A 204 -28.68 -6.35 -8.74
C PRO A 204 -27.69 -7.50 -8.59
N ALA A 205 -27.13 -7.67 -7.39
CA ALA A 205 -26.47 -8.91 -7.02
C ALA A 205 -27.52 -10.02 -7.02
N SER A 206 -27.18 -11.20 -7.54
CA SER A 206 -28.02 -12.39 -7.41
C SER A 206 -28.11 -12.75 -5.93
N VAL A 207 -29.26 -12.47 -5.33
CA VAL A 207 -29.57 -12.83 -3.94
C VAL A 207 -29.94 -14.31 -3.92
N THR A 208 -29.37 -15.09 -2.99
CA THR A 208 -29.79 -16.49 -2.79
C THR A 208 -31.15 -16.56 -2.09
N GLU A 209 -31.84 -17.70 -2.17
CA GLU A 209 -33.14 -17.86 -1.50
C GLU A 209 -33.04 -17.60 0.02
N GLU A 210 -32.00 -18.12 0.68
CA GLU A 210 -31.70 -17.86 2.10
C GLU A 210 -31.52 -16.36 2.40
N GLN A 211 -30.87 -15.64 1.49
CA GLN A 211 -30.65 -14.21 1.65
C GLN A 211 -31.94 -13.41 1.46
N GLU A 212 -32.84 -13.83 0.58
CA GLU A 212 -34.13 -13.15 0.37
C GLU A 212 -35.04 -13.28 1.59
N GLU A 213 -35.02 -14.42 2.30
CA GLU A 213 -35.76 -14.58 3.57
C GLU A 213 -35.32 -13.56 4.62
N VAL A 214 -34.01 -13.31 4.72
CA VAL A 214 -33.45 -12.29 5.62
C VAL A 214 -33.91 -10.89 5.19
N LEU A 215 -33.87 -10.58 3.89
CA LEU A 215 -34.35 -9.28 3.39
C LEU A 215 -35.84 -9.07 3.66
N ASP A 216 -36.66 -10.11 3.54
CA ASP A 216 -38.09 -10.07 3.87
C ASP A 216 -38.34 -9.85 5.36
N LYS A 217 -37.50 -10.42 6.23
CA LYS A 217 -37.54 -10.13 7.67
C LYS A 217 -37.23 -8.66 7.96
N LEU A 218 -36.18 -8.11 7.32
CA LEU A 218 -35.81 -6.70 7.47
C LEU A 218 -36.95 -5.76 7.02
N ARG A 219 -37.62 -6.07 5.90
CA ARG A 219 -38.76 -5.27 5.40
C ARG A 219 -39.95 -5.24 6.36
N LYS A 220 -40.11 -6.24 7.22
CA LYS A 220 -41.21 -6.34 8.19
C LYS A 220 -40.91 -5.66 9.51
N GLU A 221 -39.68 -5.79 10.02
CA GLU A 221 -39.31 -5.32 11.35
C GLU A 221 -38.68 -3.91 11.37
N LEU A 222 -38.03 -3.47 10.30
CA LEU A 222 -37.35 -2.17 10.30
C LEU A 222 -38.33 -1.01 10.07
N PRO A 223 -38.23 0.07 10.85
CA PRO A 223 -39.09 1.23 10.68
C PRO A 223 -38.72 2.03 9.43
N GLY A 224 -39.70 2.63 8.77
CA GLY A 224 -39.47 3.51 7.60
C GLY A 224 -39.09 2.77 6.31
N VAL A 225 -39.18 1.44 6.29
CA VAL A 225 -38.86 0.58 5.14
C VAL A 225 -40.14 0.10 4.45
N GLY A 226 -40.15 0.08 3.11
CA GLY A 226 -41.27 -0.40 2.30
C GLY A 226 -41.07 -1.82 1.77
N LYS A 227 -42.17 -2.44 1.29
CA LYS A 227 -42.12 -3.80 0.71
C LYS A 227 -41.23 -3.94 -0.53
N LYS A 228 -41.01 -2.84 -1.26
CA LYS A 228 -40.19 -2.81 -2.48
C LYS A 228 -38.80 -2.23 -2.25
N THR A 229 -38.42 -2.04 -0.99
CA THR A 229 -37.11 -1.49 -0.64
C THR A 229 -36.00 -2.45 -1.06
N GLN A 230 -34.98 -1.89 -1.72
CA GLN A 230 -33.87 -2.65 -2.30
C GLN A 230 -32.88 -3.08 -1.21
N LYS A 231 -32.10 -4.14 -1.48
CA LYS A 231 -31.12 -4.70 -0.54
C LYS A 231 -30.23 -3.63 0.10
N THR A 232 -29.60 -2.78 -0.71
CA THR A 232 -28.66 -1.76 -0.24
C THR A 232 -29.32 -0.78 0.73
N GLU A 233 -30.58 -0.41 0.50
CA GLU A 233 -31.36 0.44 1.39
C GLU A 233 -31.73 -0.29 2.69
N LEU A 234 -32.02 -1.59 2.63
CA LEU A 234 -32.25 -2.43 3.81
C LEU A 234 -31.00 -2.54 4.69
N LEU A 235 -29.83 -2.73 4.08
CA LEU A 235 -28.56 -2.78 4.81
C LEU A 235 -28.23 -1.43 5.46
N PHE A 236 -28.49 -0.32 4.75
CA PHE A 236 -28.38 1.01 5.34
C PHE A 236 -29.34 1.18 6.52
N ALA A 237 -30.61 0.80 6.36
CA ALA A 237 -31.62 0.86 7.42
C ALA A 237 -31.23 0.02 8.65
N ALA A 238 -30.75 -1.20 8.44
CA ALA A 238 -30.27 -2.07 9.51
C ALA A 238 -29.10 -1.43 10.27
N HIS A 239 -28.17 -0.78 9.57
CA HIS A 239 -27.07 -0.05 10.20
C HIS A 239 -27.56 1.12 11.06
N VAL A 240 -28.39 2.00 10.53
CA VAL A 240 -28.84 3.21 11.26
C VAL A 240 -29.81 2.93 12.40
N HIS A 241 -30.51 1.79 12.36
CA HIS A 241 -31.33 1.30 13.46
C HIS A 241 -30.56 0.39 14.43
N ARG A 242 -29.25 0.23 14.23
CA ARG A 242 -28.38 -0.62 15.07
C ARG A 242 -28.84 -2.08 15.14
N ARG A 243 -29.55 -2.56 14.11
CA ARG A 243 -30.09 -3.92 14.01
C ARG A 243 -29.17 -4.85 13.22
N ARG A 244 -27.88 -4.84 13.56
CA ARG A 244 -26.88 -5.73 12.92
C ARG A 244 -27.08 -7.20 13.30
N ASP A 245 -27.75 -7.45 14.42
CA ASP A 245 -28.23 -8.77 14.85
C ASP A 245 -29.11 -9.46 13.80
N MET A 246 -29.76 -8.68 12.94
CA MET A 246 -30.64 -9.21 11.89
C MET A 246 -29.90 -9.58 10.58
N LEU A 247 -28.61 -9.28 10.48
CA LEU A 247 -27.84 -9.38 9.24
C LEU A 247 -27.11 -10.72 9.12
N ASP A 248 -27.86 -11.78 8.83
CA ASP A 248 -27.34 -13.12 8.57
C ASP A 248 -26.89 -13.31 7.10
N GLY A 249 -26.42 -14.50 6.72
CA GLY A 249 -26.19 -14.86 5.31
C GLY A 249 -25.06 -14.09 4.60
N GLY A 250 -24.11 -13.55 5.37
CA GLY A 250 -22.98 -12.77 4.85
C GLY A 250 -23.26 -11.27 4.68
N PHE A 251 -24.48 -10.80 5.00
CA PHE A 251 -24.84 -9.38 4.90
C PHE A 251 -24.10 -8.47 5.86
N THR A 252 -23.69 -8.98 7.04
CA THR A 252 -22.80 -8.24 7.93
C THR A 252 -21.47 -7.89 7.25
N SER A 253 -20.83 -8.87 6.60
CA SER A 253 -19.58 -8.64 5.87
C SER A 253 -19.79 -7.72 4.65
N GLU A 254 -20.96 -7.80 4.02
CA GLU A 254 -21.30 -6.92 2.89
C GLU A 254 -21.51 -5.47 3.35
N LEU A 255 -22.21 -5.26 4.47
CA LEU A 255 -22.37 -3.95 5.09
C LEU A 255 -21.00 -3.35 5.50
N ASP A 256 -20.12 -4.16 6.09
CA ASP A 256 -18.77 -3.73 6.45
C ASP A 256 -17.93 -3.29 5.22
N ASP A 257 -18.15 -3.92 4.07
CA ASP A 257 -17.54 -3.50 2.81
C ASP A 257 -18.14 -2.17 2.29
N TYR A 258 -19.44 -1.94 2.49
CA TYR A 258 -20.13 -0.72 2.04
C TYR A 258 -19.81 0.53 2.89
N LEU A 259 -19.73 0.40 4.21
CA LEU A 259 -19.64 1.54 5.13
C LEU A 259 -18.48 2.50 4.83
N PRO A 260 -17.24 2.04 4.59
CA PRO A 260 -16.14 2.95 4.25
C PRO A 260 -16.35 3.70 2.93
N VAL A 261 -17.04 3.07 1.97
CA VAL A 261 -17.33 3.68 0.66
C VAL A 261 -18.41 4.73 0.82
N TRP A 262 -19.49 4.43 1.54
CA TRP A 262 -20.56 5.37 1.86
C TRP A 262 -20.06 6.61 2.61
N GLN A 263 -19.16 6.43 3.59
CA GLN A 263 -18.55 7.55 4.29
C GLN A 263 -17.76 8.46 3.32
N LYS A 264 -16.93 7.87 2.45
CA LYS A 264 -16.19 8.64 1.43
C LYS A 264 -17.12 9.35 0.46
N MET A 265 -18.20 8.69 0.04
CA MET A 265 -19.20 9.29 -0.86
C MET A 265 -19.91 10.47 -0.20
N ALA A 266 -20.33 10.36 1.06
CA ALA A 266 -20.96 11.47 1.78
C ALA A 266 -20.04 12.69 1.89
N LEU A 267 -18.75 12.49 2.16
CA LEU A 267 -17.75 13.56 2.11
C LEU A 267 -17.54 14.12 0.69
N ALA A 268 -17.58 13.25 -0.32
CA ALA A 268 -17.49 13.67 -1.71
C ALA A 268 -18.68 14.55 -2.14
N MET A 269 -19.89 14.23 -1.66
CA MET A 269 -21.08 15.06 -1.84
C MET A 269 -20.92 16.43 -1.17
N ALA A 270 -20.37 16.48 0.04
CA ALA A 270 -20.06 17.75 0.70
C ALA A 270 -19.08 18.60 -0.14
N ASN A 271 -18.00 18.01 -0.65
CA ASN A 271 -17.04 18.71 -1.51
C ASN A 271 -17.67 19.23 -2.81
N ASN A 272 -18.53 18.42 -3.45
CA ASN A 272 -19.29 18.86 -4.62
C ASN A 272 -20.23 20.03 -4.28
N GLY A 273 -20.87 19.97 -3.11
CA GLY A 273 -21.72 21.05 -2.61
C GLY A 273 -20.94 22.34 -2.39
N VAL A 274 -19.71 22.27 -1.87
CA VAL A 274 -18.82 23.44 -1.70
C VAL A 274 -18.48 24.05 -3.05
N GLN A 275 -18.11 23.22 -4.05
CA GLN A 275 -17.81 23.71 -5.41
C GLN A 275 -19.02 24.37 -6.08
N GLY A 276 -20.23 23.87 -5.80
CA GLY A 276 -21.48 24.45 -6.29
C GLY A 276 -22.00 25.66 -5.49
N GLY A 277 -21.43 25.95 -4.31
CA GLY A 277 -21.97 26.96 -3.39
C GLY A 277 -23.30 26.55 -2.74
N PHE A 278 -23.57 25.25 -2.60
CA PHE A 278 -24.84 24.68 -2.12
C PHE A 278 -24.78 24.41 -0.62
N LYS A 279 -24.85 25.46 0.20
CA LYS A 279 -24.65 25.40 1.65
C LYS A 279 -25.52 24.32 2.33
N GLU A 280 -26.82 24.28 2.03
CA GLU A 280 -27.75 23.33 2.63
C GLU A 280 -27.38 21.89 2.28
N SER A 281 -26.94 21.66 1.05
CA SER A 281 -26.50 20.35 0.59
C SER A 281 -25.18 19.92 1.21
N VAL A 282 -24.27 20.87 1.47
CA VAL A 282 -23.03 20.60 2.24
C VAL A 282 -23.38 20.13 3.64
N VAL A 283 -24.26 20.87 4.34
CA VAL A 283 -24.71 20.52 5.70
C VAL A 283 -25.36 19.14 5.72
N ALA A 284 -26.32 18.88 4.82
CA ALA A 284 -27.00 17.59 4.72
C ALA A 284 -26.03 16.42 4.44
N SER A 285 -25.00 16.65 3.62
CA SER A 285 -23.98 15.63 3.29
C SER A 285 -23.06 15.35 4.48
N VAL A 286 -22.68 16.39 5.22
CA VAL A 286 -21.90 16.26 6.47
C VAL A 286 -22.73 15.54 7.54
N ASP A 287 -24.01 15.88 7.67
CA ASP A 287 -24.91 15.21 8.61
C ASP A 287 -25.13 13.74 8.25
N LEU A 288 -25.26 13.42 6.96
CA LEU A 288 -25.29 12.03 6.49
C LEU A 288 -23.99 11.28 6.85
N HIS A 289 -22.83 11.89 6.66
CA HIS A 289 -21.55 11.30 7.07
C HIS A 289 -21.51 11.04 8.59
N ARG A 290 -21.94 12.00 9.41
CA ARG A 290 -22.03 11.84 10.87
C ARG A 290 -22.97 10.69 11.24
N CYS A 291 -24.12 10.61 10.59
CA CYS A 291 -25.10 9.56 10.79
C CYS A 291 -24.56 8.17 10.42
N LEU A 292 -23.80 8.06 9.33
CA LEU A 292 -23.12 6.83 8.94
C LEU A 292 -22.10 6.37 9.99
N VAL A 293 -21.28 7.29 10.51
CA VAL A 293 -20.26 6.97 11.53
C VAL A 293 -20.91 6.55 12.85
N GLN A 294 -21.95 7.28 13.28
CA GLN A 294 -22.61 7.08 14.57
C GLN A 294 -23.74 6.04 14.54
N ALA A 295 -23.99 5.45 13.37
CA ALA A 295 -25.11 4.53 13.13
C ALA A 295 -26.46 5.14 13.56
N LEU A 296 -26.82 6.25 12.91
CA LEU A 296 -28.02 7.04 13.19
C LEU A 296 -28.83 7.33 11.94
N ASP A 297 -30.13 7.52 12.12
CA ASP A 297 -31.04 7.88 11.05
C ASP A 297 -31.00 9.40 10.82
N PRO A 298 -30.69 9.87 9.60
CA PRO A 298 -30.63 11.30 9.29
C PRO A 298 -31.99 12.02 9.31
N SER A 299 -33.10 11.30 9.50
CA SER A 299 -34.46 11.83 9.40
C SER A 299 -35.10 12.26 10.74
N GLY A 300 -34.37 12.23 11.87
CA GLY A 300 -34.96 12.48 13.21
C GLY A 300 -33.99 12.98 14.29
N ASP A 301 -34.28 12.68 15.57
CA ASP A 301 -33.53 13.07 16.79
C ASP A 301 -32.16 12.37 16.93
N ALA A 302 -31.42 12.29 15.83
CA ALA A 302 -30.14 11.59 15.71
C ALA A 302 -29.12 12.04 16.76
N SER A 303 -29.11 13.33 17.10
CA SER A 303 -28.07 13.91 17.95
C SER A 303 -28.05 13.32 19.35
N LEU A 304 -29.19 13.07 19.98
CA LEU A 304 -29.26 12.57 21.36
C LEU A 304 -28.99 11.07 21.46
N LEU A 305 -29.35 10.31 20.42
CA LEU A 305 -29.09 8.88 20.34
C LEU A 305 -27.59 8.54 20.19
N GLN A 306 -26.72 9.54 20.07
CA GLN A 306 -25.26 9.39 20.15
C GLN A 306 -24.79 9.01 21.55
N LEU A 307 -25.57 9.37 22.58
CA LEU A 307 -25.23 9.03 23.95
C LEU A 307 -25.31 7.51 24.17
N PRO A 308 -24.39 6.94 24.96
CA PRO A 308 -24.46 5.53 25.37
C PRO A 308 -25.81 5.19 26.00
N HIS A 309 -26.27 3.95 25.80
CA HIS A 309 -27.46 3.37 26.45
C HIS A 309 -28.80 4.07 26.16
N LEU A 310 -28.83 5.15 25.38
CA LEU A 310 -30.07 5.78 24.95
C LEU A 310 -30.69 5.07 23.75
N THR A 311 -31.99 4.82 23.87
CA THR A 311 -32.83 4.24 22.82
C THR A 311 -33.97 5.20 22.50
N ARG A 312 -34.69 4.93 21.40
CA ARG A 312 -35.85 5.75 21.02
C ARG A 312 -36.94 5.78 22.09
N GLU A 313 -36.99 4.78 22.97
CA GLU A 313 -37.95 4.68 24.06
C GLU A 313 -37.55 5.52 25.27
N THR A 314 -36.25 5.74 25.50
CA THR A 314 -35.74 6.53 26.62
C THR A 314 -35.61 8.03 26.30
N LEU A 315 -35.77 8.43 25.03
CA LEU A 315 -35.71 9.84 24.60
C LEU A 315 -36.83 10.75 25.13
N PRO A 316 -38.12 10.36 25.13
CA PRO A 316 -39.19 11.31 25.46
C PRO A 316 -39.09 11.91 26.88
N PRO A 317 -38.73 11.16 27.94
CA PRO A 317 -38.45 11.74 29.26
C PRO A 317 -37.32 12.77 29.25
N LEU A 318 -36.26 12.53 28.47
CA LEU A 318 -35.10 13.41 28.37
C LEU A 318 -35.44 14.74 27.67
N GLN A 319 -36.31 14.69 26.67
CA GLN A 319 -36.77 15.88 25.94
C GLN A 319 -37.81 16.69 26.73
N LYS A 320 -38.50 16.06 27.69
CA LYS A 320 -39.55 16.68 28.51
C LYS A 320 -38.97 17.37 29.73
N GLY A 321 -38.83 18.70 29.68
CA GLY A 321 -38.68 19.55 30.87
C GLY A 321 -37.96 20.86 30.60
N SER A 322 -37.58 21.56 31.67
CA SER A 322 -36.86 22.83 31.63
C SER A 322 -35.42 22.68 32.15
N PRO A 323 -34.38 23.15 31.42
CA PRO A 323 -34.44 23.64 30.04
C PRO A 323 -34.73 22.50 29.05
N LYS A 324 -35.26 22.87 27.87
CA LYS A 324 -35.65 21.92 26.81
C LYS A 324 -34.38 21.33 26.18
N VAL A 325 -34.35 20.00 26.03
CA VAL A 325 -33.24 19.28 25.42
C VAL A 325 -33.70 18.70 24.09
N THR A 326 -33.19 19.25 22.98
CA THR A 326 -33.53 18.82 21.61
C THR A 326 -32.33 18.26 20.86
N ALA A 327 -31.14 18.76 21.16
CA ALA A 327 -29.88 18.30 20.57
C ALA A 327 -28.86 17.92 21.65
N LEU A 328 -27.79 17.24 21.24
CA LEU A 328 -26.68 16.90 22.13
C LEU A 328 -26.09 18.14 22.81
N ALA A 329 -26.00 19.26 22.10
CA ALA A 329 -25.50 20.52 22.66
C ALA A 329 -26.30 20.97 23.90
N ASP A 330 -27.64 20.84 23.85
CA ASP A 330 -28.51 21.20 24.97
C ASP A 330 -28.26 20.28 26.17
N PHE A 331 -28.06 18.97 25.93
CA PHE A 331 -27.75 18.00 26.97
C PHE A 331 -26.37 18.25 27.61
N LEU A 332 -25.37 18.60 26.80
CA LEU A 332 -24.02 18.92 27.27
C LEU A 332 -23.97 20.23 28.08
N ALA A 333 -24.93 21.13 27.89
CA ALA A 333 -25.04 22.38 28.63
C ALA A 333 -25.66 22.20 30.04
N LEU A 334 -26.32 21.07 30.31
CA LEU A 334 -26.89 20.77 31.62
C LEU A 334 -25.79 20.57 32.69
N SER A 335 -26.12 20.84 33.94
CA SER A 335 -25.31 20.39 35.08
C SER A 335 -25.37 18.86 35.23
N VAL A 336 -24.40 18.28 35.94
CA VAL A 336 -24.33 16.83 36.23
C VAL A 336 -25.64 16.33 36.86
N GLU A 337 -26.15 17.05 37.86
CA GLU A 337 -27.39 16.69 38.56
C GLU A 337 -28.62 16.75 37.64
N GLN A 338 -28.68 17.76 36.77
CA GLN A 338 -29.75 17.86 35.78
C GLN A 338 -29.67 16.72 34.76
N ARG A 339 -28.47 16.32 34.32
CA ARG A 339 -28.32 15.17 33.41
C ARG A 339 -28.81 13.89 34.08
N LYS A 340 -28.33 13.58 35.29
CA LYS A 340 -28.75 12.40 36.06
C LYS A 340 -30.27 12.33 36.23
N ALA A 341 -30.92 13.44 36.53
CA ALA A 341 -32.37 13.50 36.63
C ALA A 341 -33.08 13.15 35.31
N ARG A 342 -32.50 13.55 34.16
CA ARG A 342 -33.03 13.28 32.81
C ARG A 342 -32.85 11.83 32.36
N ILE A 343 -31.85 11.13 32.87
CA ILE A 343 -31.54 9.73 32.54
C ILE A 343 -31.80 8.78 33.71
N SER A 344 -32.76 9.11 34.58
CA SER A 344 -33.11 8.35 35.78
C SER A 344 -33.60 6.92 35.55
N GLY A 345 -33.86 6.53 34.28
CA GLY A 345 -34.16 5.15 33.91
C GLY A 345 -32.94 4.26 33.68
N LEU A 346 -31.73 4.82 33.70
CA LEU A 346 -30.46 4.10 33.56
C LEU A 346 -29.93 3.67 34.93
N SER A 347 -29.17 2.57 34.93
CA SER A 347 -28.41 2.11 36.09
C SER A 347 -27.22 3.04 36.39
N ASP A 348 -26.68 2.98 37.61
CA ASP A 348 -25.55 3.82 38.03
C ASP A 348 -24.32 3.66 37.12
N ASP A 349 -24.06 2.44 36.66
CA ASP A 349 -22.97 2.13 35.72
C ASP A 349 -23.22 2.74 34.33
N GLU A 350 -24.45 2.66 33.81
CA GLU A 350 -24.81 3.27 32.52
C GLU A 350 -24.77 4.80 32.58
N VAL A 351 -25.13 5.38 33.72
CA VAL A 351 -24.99 6.82 33.97
C VAL A 351 -23.51 7.23 33.97
N LEU A 352 -22.63 6.42 34.56
CA LEU A 352 -21.19 6.65 34.54
C LEU A 352 -20.66 6.67 33.09
N ASP A 353 -21.04 5.70 32.27
CA ASP A 353 -20.63 5.65 30.85
C ASP A 353 -21.08 6.91 30.07
N VAL A 354 -22.29 7.39 30.33
CA VAL A 354 -22.80 8.63 29.73
C VAL A 354 -21.97 9.83 30.18
N GLU A 355 -21.62 9.93 31.46
CA GLU A 355 -20.79 11.03 31.98
C GLU A 355 -19.34 10.97 31.45
N GLU A 356 -18.77 9.78 31.30
CA GLU A 356 -17.47 9.59 30.65
C GLU A 356 -17.51 10.06 29.19
N PHE A 357 -18.55 9.70 28.44
CA PHE A 357 -18.75 10.20 27.09
C PHE A 357 -18.85 11.73 27.04
N VAL A 358 -19.63 12.33 27.95
CA VAL A 358 -19.79 13.79 28.05
C VAL A 358 -18.45 14.48 28.33
N ALA A 359 -17.60 13.89 29.18
CA ALA A 359 -16.30 14.43 29.53
C ALA A 359 -15.33 14.49 28.32
N VAL A 360 -15.37 13.49 27.44
CA VAL A 360 -14.50 13.42 26.25
C VAL A 360 -15.09 14.10 25.01
N CYS A 361 -16.38 14.46 25.04
CA CYS A 361 -17.06 15.04 23.89
C CYS A 361 -16.46 16.42 23.52
N PRO A 362 -15.92 16.59 22.30
CA PRO A 362 -15.25 17.82 21.91
C PRO A 362 -16.26 18.96 21.76
N ARG A 363 -15.95 20.10 22.38
CA ARG A 363 -16.74 21.33 22.30
C ARG A 363 -15.88 22.44 21.74
N LEU A 364 -16.25 22.93 20.56
CA LEU A 364 -15.60 24.08 19.95
C LEU A 364 -16.35 25.34 20.37
N ALA A 365 -15.70 26.20 21.14
CA ALA A 365 -16.15 27.56 21.40
C ALA A 365 -15.24 28.52 20.61
N ILE A 366 -15.84 29.51 19.96
CA ILE A 366 -15.10 30.55 19.24
C ILE A 366 -15.08 31.79 20.13
N ASP A 367 -13.93 32.06 20.76
CA ASP A 367 -13.77 33.21 21.65
C ASP A 367 -13.62 34.53 20.88
N LYS A 368 -12.94 34.49 19.74
CA LYS A 368 -12.67 35.63 18.88
C LYS A 368 -12.71 35.21 17.41
N LYS A 369 -13.39 36.00 16.57
CA LYS A 369 -13.45 35.80 15.12
C LYS A 369 -12.93 37.06 14.44
N GLU A 370 -11.72 36.98 13.91
CA GLU A 370 -11.09 38.06 13.14
C GLU A 370 -10.72 37.54 11.76
N VAL A 371 -10.82 38.41 10.76
CA VAL A 371 -10.39 38.15 9.39
C VAL A 371 -9.12 38.95 9.18
N PHE A 372 -8.09 38.31 8.63
CA PHE A 372 -6.80 38.95 8.35
C PHE A 372 -6.52 38.84 6.85
N VAL A 373 -6.07 39.94 6.25
CA VAL A 373 -5.51 39.96 4.90
C VAL A 373 -4.01 40.11 5.05
N ASN A 374 -3.24 39.16 4.51
CA ASN A 374 -1.79 39.19 4.63
C ASN A 374 -1.23 40.48 3.98
N GLY A 375 -0.62 41.34 4.79
CA GLY A 375 0.03 42.58 4.33
C GLY A 375 -0.84 43.83 4.41
N GLU A 376 -2.07 43.73 4.92
CA GLU A 376 -2.94 44.89 5.17
C GLU A 376 -3.42 44.89 6.62
N ASP A 377 -3.24 46.01 7.31
CA ASP A 377 -3.69 46.19 8.70
C ASP A 377 -5.21 46.46 8.78
N GLU A 378 -5.82 46.92 7.68
CA GLU A 378 -7.24 47.22 7.58
C GLU A 378 -7.88 46.53 6.37
N ILE A 379 -9.02 45.88 6.58
CA ILE A 379 -9.86 45.35 5.51
C ILE A 379 -10.92 46.40 5.21
N CYS A 380 -10.91 46.98 4.01
CA CYS A 380 -11.97 47.90 3.58
C CYS A 380 -13.34 47.19 3.68
N ALA A 381 -14.25 47.80 4.44
CA ALA A 381 -15.58 47.26 4.76
C ALA A 381 -16.56 47.30 3.58
#